data_AF-A0A9P9I9U2-F1
#
_entry.id   AF-A0A9P9I9U2-F1
#
_cell.length_a   1.000
_cell.length_b   1.000
_cell.length_c   1.000
_cell.angle_alpha   90.00
_cell.angle_beta   90.00
_cell.angle_gamma   90.00
#
_symmetry.space_group_name_H-M   'P 1'
#
loop_
_entity.id
_entity.type
_entity.pdbx_description
1 polymer ?
#
loop_
_entity_poly.entity_id
_entity_poly.type
_entity_poly.pdbx_seq_one_letter_code
_entity_poly.pdbx_strand_id
1 'polypeptide(L)'
;VRRDILQAMTRIPASPGISTNSSSDFVLGQGPHEGDDDIISSRQDEQKISCVLNAVDLMLDRCELTVQNTNRLLRCWLVSASPTSYQPKSFALMAEPNTRKKYRLLWKRFIALILRGYLMPAATREQELRIRLSPHIMQQLECLWEHRVWE
;
A
#
# COMPACT_ATOMS: atom_id res chain seq x y z
N VAL A 1 -21.20 -3.09 4.49
CA VAL A 1 -19.89 -2.60 4.03
C VAL A 1 -20.14 -1.62 2.90
N ARG A 2 -19.75 -0.36 3.10
CA ARG A 2 -19.99 0.73 2.14
C ARG A 2 -18.96 0.72 1.01
N ARG A 3 -19.45 0.48 -0.22
CA ARG A 3 -18.60 0.31 -1.42
C ARG A 3 -17.88 1.60 -1.81
N ASP A 4 -18.57 2.73 -1.68
CA ASP A 4 -18.05 4.07 -1.92
C ASP A 4 -16.82 4.36 -1.04
N ILE A 5 -16.93 4.10 0.26
CA ILE A 5 -15.81 4.29 1.21
C ILE A 5 -14.64 3.35 0.88
N LEU A 6 -14.91 2.07 0.61
CA LEU A 6 -13.86 1.13 0.18
C LEU A 6 -13.16 1.57 -1.12
N GLN A 7 -13.90 2.10 -2.08
CA GLN A 7 -13.32 2.64 -3.30
C GLN A 7 -12.45 3.85 -3.01
N ALA A 8 -12.89 4.78 -2.16
CA ALA A 8 -12.10 5.93 -1.76
C ALA A 8 -10.81 5.53 -1.03
N MET A 9 -10.90 4.56 -0.11
CA MET A 9 -9.75 4.06 0.65
C MET A 9 -8.69 3.38 -0.22
N THR A 10 -9.05 2.87 -1.39
CA THR A 10 -8.10 2.23 -2.31
C THR A 10 -7.54 3.21 -3.35
N ARG A 11 -7.96 4.48 -3.38
CA ARG A 11 -7.42 5.47 -4.33
C ARG A 11 -5.96 5.78 -4.01
N ILE A 12 -5.13 5.95 -5.04
CA ILE A 12 -3.76 6.41 -4.84
C ILE A 12 -3.80 7.93 -4.64
N PRO A 13 -3.20 8.48 -3.56
CA PRO A 13 -3.10 9.92 -3.38
C PRO A 13 -2.39 10.53 -4.59
N ALA A 14 -2.80 11.72 -5.01
CA ALA A 14 -2.12 12.43 -6.10
C ALA A 14 -0.65 12.67 -5.72
N SER A 15 0.25 12.54 -6.69
CA SER A 15 1.67 12.80 -6.46
C SER A 15 1.86 14.26 -6.04
N PRO A 16 2.68 14.54 -5.01
CA PRO A 16 2.88 15.90 -4.48
C PRO A 16 3.44 16.90 -5.51
N GLY A 17 3.87 16.44 -6.70
CA GLY A 17 4.39 17.29 -7.79
C GLY A 17 3.34 17.84 -8.77
N ILE A 18 2.07 17.41 -8.71
CA ILE A 18 1.00 18.02 -9.51
C ILE A 18 0.24 18.97 -8.60
N SER A 19 0.59 20.25 -8.69
CA SER A 19 -0.05 21.36 -8.00
C SER A 19 -1.52 21.49 -8.41
N THR A 20 -2.40 20.70 -7.79
CA THR A 20 -3.78 21.14 -7.58
C THR A 20 -3.81 21.80 -6.21
N ASN A 21 -4.03 23.11 -6.19
CA ASN A 21 -4.27 23.94 -5.00
C ASN A 21 -5.58 23.55 -4.28
N SER A 22 -5.90 22.27 -4.16
CA SER A 22 -6.96 21.80 -3.30
C SER A 22 -6.36 21.64 -1.91
N SER A 23 -6.37 22.73 -1.14
CA SER A 23 -6.08 22.77 0.30
C SER A 23 -7.15 22.02 1.13
N SER A 24 -7.82 21.05 0.53
CA SER A 24 -8.94 20.31 1.12
C SER A 24 -8.48 18.93 1.51
N ASP A 25 -8.94 18.48 2.68
CA ASP A 25 -8.74 17.11 3.11
C ASP A 25 -9.41 16.11 2.16
N PHE A 26 -8.96 14.85 2.24
CA PHE A 26 -9.43 13.80 1.35
C PHE A 26 -10.69 13.13 1.93
N VAL A 27 -11.84 13.43 1.32
CA VAL A 27 -13.12 12.83 1.71
C VAL A 27 -13.19 11.37 1.28
N LEU A 28 -13.30 10.48 2.27
CA LEU A 28 -13.49 9.03 2.07
C LEU A 28 -14.96 8.68 1.80
N GLY A 29 -15.88 9.47 2.32
CA GLY A 29 -17.31 9.35 2.07
C GLY A 29 -18.11 10.03 3.17
N GLN A 30 -19.42 10.17 2.97
CA GLN A 30 -20.32 10.71 3.99
C GLN A 30 -20.31 9.84 5.25
N GLY A 31 -20.54 10.45 6.42
CA GLY A 31 -20.76 9.75 7.67
C GLY A 31 -21.90 8.72 7.63
N PRO A 32 -22.09 7.94 8.71
CA PRO A 32 -23.04 6.83 8.75
C PRO A 32 -24.51 7.23 8.49
N HIS A 33 -24.92 8.43 8.92
CA HIS A 33 -26.28 8.95 8.75
C HIS A 33 -26.31 10.24 7.92
N GLU A 34 -27.49 10.59 7.41
CA GLU A 34 -27.70 11.89 6.75
C GLU A 34 -27.51 13.04 7.73
N GLY A 35 -26.58 13.95 7.42
CA GLY A 35 -26.18 15.06 8.28
C GLY A 35 -24.99 14.78 9.19
N ASP A 36 -24.47 13.54 9.24
CA ASP A 36 -23.20 13.25 9.91
C ASP A 36 -22.03 13.88 9.12
N ASP A 37 -20.98 14.25 9.85
CA ASP A 37 -19.75 14.74 9.26
C ASP A 37 -19.14 13.70 8.30
N ASP A 38 -18.50 14.20 7.24
CA ASP A 38 -17.78 13.36 6.29
C ASP A 38 -16.63 12.63 6.98
N ILE A 39 -16.40 11.39 6.55
CA ILE A 39 -15.23 10.62 6.93
C ILE A 39 -14.06 11.15 6.12
N ILE A 40 -13.11 11.79 6.80
CA ILE A 40 -12.04 12.54 6.18
C ILE A 40 -10.68 11.94 6.54
N SER A 41 -9.76 11.91 5.56
CA SER A 41 -8.33 11.67 5.76
C SER A 41 -7.60 12.99 5.57
N SER A 42 -6.83 13.42 6.57
CA SER A 42 -6.21 14.74 6.54
C SER A 42 -5.20 14.86 5.40
N ARG A 43 -4.99 16.07 4.89
CA ARG A 43 -3.98 16.31 3.85
C ARG A 43 -2.58 15.86 4.28
N GLN A 44 -2.21 16.07 5.54
CA GLN A 44 -0.89 15.69 6.07
C GLN A 44 -0.74 14.17 6.06
N ASP A 45 -1.80 13.45 6.44
CA ASP A 45 -1.80 11.99 6.40
C ASP A 45 -1.71 11.46 4.98
N GLU A 46 -2.46 12.04 4.04
CA GLU A 46 -2.40 11.64 2.63
C GLU A 46 -1.03 11.91 1.98
N GLN A 47 -0.32 12.95 2.44
CA GLN A 47 1.07 13.20 2.05
C GLN A 47 2.00 12.11 2.59
N LYS A 48 1.89 11.74 3.87
CA LYS A 48 2.65 10.60 4.44
C LYS A 48 2.35 9.31 3.69
N ILE A 49 1.07 9.01 3.41
CA ILE A 49 0.66 7.85 2.59
C ILE A 49 1.35 7.90 1.23
N SER A 50 1.31 9.05 0.54
CA SER A 50 1.97 9.21 -0.78
C SER A 50 3.47 8.90 -0.70
N CYS A 51 4.16 9.39 0.32
CA CYS A 51 5.57 9.08 0.55
C CYS A 51 5.82 7.58 0.79
N VAL A 52 5.03 6.92 1.63
CA VAL A 52 5.12 5.48 1.86
C VAL A 52 4.91 4.70 0.56
N LEU A 53 3.89 5.09 -0.22
CA LEU A 53 3.59 4.45 -1.50
C LEU A 53 4.71 4.62 -2.54
N ASN A 54 5.42 5.75 -2.52
CA ASN A 54 6.62 5.95 -3.35
C ASN A 54 7.80 5.10 -2.85
N ALA A 55 7.97 4.96 -1.53
CA ALA A 55 8.98 4.08 -0.96
C ALA A 55 8.74 2.61 -1.35
N VAL A 56 7.48 2.18 -1.44
CA VAL A 56 7.10 0.85 -1.95
C VAL A 56 7.52 0.66 -3.40
N ASP A 57 7.33 1.66 -4.27
CA ASP A 57 7.80 1.59 -5.65
C ASP A 57 9.32 1.42 -5.73
N LEU A 58 10.07 2.22 -4.94
CA LEU A 58 11.53 2.12 -4.84
C LEU A 58 11.98 0.75 -4.30
N MET A 59 11.28 0.21 -3.31
CA MET A 59 11.54 -1.14 -2.78
C MET A 59 11.36 -2.18 -3.89
N LEU A 60 10.25 -2.13 -4.62
CA LEU A 60 9.96 -3.08 -5.71
C LEU A 60 10.97 -2.95 -6.87
N ASP A 61 11.42 -1.73 -7.19
CA ASP A 61 12.47 -1.49 -8.19
C ASP A 61 13.80 -2.13 -7.76
N ARG A 62 14.19 -1.95 -6.50
CA ARG A 62 15.39 -2.58 -5.95
C ARG A 62 15.28 -4.11 -5.94
N CYS A 63 14.13 -4.67 -5.58
CA CYS A 63 13.90 -6.10 -5.67
C CYS A 63 14.08 -6.61 -7.11
N GLU A 64 13.58 -5.87 -8.10
CA GLU A 64 13.75 -6.23 -9.50
C GLU A 64 15.21 -6.17 -9.94
N LEU A 65 15.93 -5.10 -9.59
CA LEU A 65 17.37 -4.96 -9.86
C LEU A 65 18.17 -6.08 -9.22
N THR A 66 17.88 -6.46 -7.97
CA THR A 66 18.54 -7.57 -7.29
C THR A 66 18.40 -8.86 -8.09
N VAL A 67 17.20 -9.19 -8.56
CA VAL A 67 16.97 -10.41 -9.35
C VAL A 67 17.67 -10.35 -10.71
N GLN A 68 17.72 -9.19 -11.35
CA GLN A 68 18.44 -9.00 -12.62
C GLN A 68 19.96 -9.20 -12.45
N ASN A 69 20.51 -8.76 -11.31
CA ASN A 69 21.95 -8.83 -11.02
C ASN A 69 22.38 -10.11 -10.28
N THR A 70 21.44 -10.95 -9.85
CA THR A 70 21.76 -12.24 -9.21
C THR A 70 22.17 -13.27 -10.26
N ASN A 71 23.26 -14.00 -9.99
CA ASN A 71 23.76 -15.05 -10.87
C ASN A 71 22.68 -16.09 -11.18
N ARG A 72 22.63 -16.53 -12.44
CA ARG A 72 21.70 -17.55 -12.95
C ARG A 72 21.66 -18.80 -12.07
N LEU A 73 22.82 -19.29 -11.59
CA LEU A 73 22.89 -20.49 -10.76
C LEU A 73 22.11 -20.32 -9.45
N LEU A 74 22.32 -19.19 -8.75
CA LEU A 74 21.56 -18.88 -7.54
C LEU A 74 20.06 -18.76 -7.82
N ARG A 75 19.69 -18.14 -8.94
CA ARG A 75 18.29 -18.04 -9.38
C ARG A 75 17.66 -19.39 -9.70
N CYS A 76 18.43 -20.35 -10.21
CA CYS A 76 17.99 -21.73 -10.40
C CYS A 76 17.75 -22.43 -9.05
N TRP A 77 18.69 -22.26 -8.10
CA TRP A 77 18.54 -22.81 -6.75
C TRP A 77 17.31 -22.27 -6.02
N LEU A 78 16.97 -20.98 -6.16
CA LEU A 78 15.81 -20.37 -5.50
C LEU A 78 14.47 -21.02 -5.81
N VAL A 79 14.31 -21.62 -7.00
CA VAL A 79 13.07 -22.30 -7.40
C VAL A 79 13.17 -23.82 -7.28
N SER A 80 14.31 -24.32 -6.79
CA SER A 80 14.54 -25.75 -6.63
C SER A 80 13.96 -26.23 -5.31
N ALA A 81 13.08 -27.23 -5.37
CA ALA A 81 12.59 -27.90 -4.17
C ALA A 81 13.65 -28.82 -3.53
N SER A 82 14.63 -29.27 -4.32
CA SER A 82 15.70 -30.15 -3.87
C SER A 82 16.89 -29.34 -3.34
N PRO A 83 17.46 -29.70 -2.18
CA PRO A 83 18.68 -29.08 -1.67
C PRO A 83 19.96 -29.58 -2.36
N THR A 84 19.89 -30.70 -3.09
CA THR A 84 21.06 -31.36 -3.71
C THR A 84 21.15 -31.17 -5.22
N SER A 85 20.10 -30.65 -5.87
CA SER A 85 20.07 -30.41 -7.31
C SER A 85 19.28 -29.16 -7.65
N TYR A 86 19.77 -28.40 -8.65
CA TYR A 86 19.08 -27.20 -9.11
C TYR A 86 18.20 -27.49 -10.33
N GLN A 87 17.04 -26.83 -10.40
CA GLN A 87 16.19 -26.83 -11.58
C GLN A 87 16.81 -25.94 -12.68
N PRO A 88 16.87 -26.39 -13.94
CA PRO A 88 17.48 -25.63 -15.02
C PRO A 88 16.72 -24.34 -15.36
N LYS A 89 15.44 -24.26 -14.94
CA LYS A 89 14.63 -23.04 -15.03
C LYS A 89 15.04 -22.08 -13.92
N SER A 90 15.66 -20.95 -14.28
CA SER A 90 15.98 -19.91 -13.31
C SER A 90 14.71 -19.18 -12.87
N PHE A 91 14.61 -18.81 -11.59
CA PHE A 91 13.69 -17.78 -11.15
C PHE A 91 13.85 -16.55 -12.05
N ALA A 92 12.76 -15.99 -12.56
CA ALA A 92 12.80 -14.79 -13.36
C ALA A 92 11.57 -13.95 -13.07
N LEU A 93 11.74 -12.63 -12.98
CA LEU A 93 10.66 -11.66 -12.99
C LEU A 93 10.07 -11.57 -14.40
N MET A 94 9.46 -12.66 -14.86
CA MET A 94 8.78 -12.78 -16.15
C MET A 94 7.33 -12.34 -15.99
N ALA A 95 7.13 -11.10 -15.53
CA ALA A 95 5.82 -10.46 -15.60
C ALA A 95 5.84 -9.50 -16.79
N GLU A 96 4.90 -9.69 -17.72
CA GLU A 96 4.65 -8.70 -18.77
C GLU A 96 4.58 -7.29 -18.17
N PRO A 97 5.04 -6.24 -18.86
CA PRO A 97 5.05 -4.88 -18.32
C PRO A 97 3.69 -4.44 -17.76
N ASN A 98 2.59 -4.89 -18.39
CA ASN A 98 1.23 -4.63 -17.92
C ASN A 98 0.91 -5.34 -16.59
N THR A 99 1.29 -6.62 -16.46
CA THR A 99 1.14 -7.39 -15.22
C THR A 99 1.94 -6.76 -14.09
N ARG A 100 3.15 -6.29 -14.37
CA ARG A 100 3.97 -5.57 -13.39
C ARG A 100 3.32 -4.29 -12.91
N LYS A 101 2.80 -3.46 -13.83
CA LYS A 101 2.06 -2.23 -13.50
C LYS A 101 0.83 -2.54 -12.64
N LYS A 102 0.05 -3.56 -13.02
CA LYS A 102 -1.14 -3.99 -12.25
C LYS A 102 -0.77 -4.49 -10.85
N TYR A 103 0.29 -5.28 -10.72
CA TYR A 103 0.77 -5.77 -9.43
C TYR A 103 1.20 -4.64 -8.50
N ARG A 104 2.01 -3.70 -9.00
CA ARG A 104 2.42 -2.49 -8.25
C ARG A 104 1.21 -1.69 -7.81
N LEU A 105 0.28 -1.42 -8.73
CA LEU A 105 -0.94 -0.70 -8.42
C LEU A 105 -1.74 -1.42 -7.33
N LEU A 106 -1.93 -2.74 -7.42
CA LEU A 106 -2.66 -3.52 -6.43
C LEU A 106 -2.04 -3.41 -5.04
N TRP A 107 -0.71 -3.52 -4.93
CA TRP A 107 0.01 -3.33 -3.68
C TRP A 107 -0.17 -1.93 -3.12
N LYS A 108 -0.04 -0.90 -3.95
CA LYS A 108 -0.23 0.49 -3.51
C LYS A 108 -1.65 0.72 -3.01
N ARG A 109 -2.65 0.19 -3.70
CA ARG A 109 -4.07 0.28 -3.29
C ARG A 109 -4.32 -0.44 -1.97
N PHE A 110 -3.72 -1.61 -1.79
CA PHE A 110 -3.83 -2.37 -0.54
C PHE A 110 -3.16 -1.64 0.63
N ILE A 111 -1.95 -1.13 0.44
CA ILE A 111 -1.24 -0.38 1.50
C ILE A 111 -2.00 0.92 1.84
N ALA A 112 -2.52 1.64 0.85
CA ALA A 112 -3.36 2.82 1.08
C ALA A 112 -4.63 2.49 1.88
N LEU A 113 -5.30 1.38 1.55
CA LEU A 113 -6.45 0.87 2.30
C LEU A 113 -6.09 0.61 3.76
N ILE A 114 -4.98 -0.07 4.03
CA ILE A 114 -4.55 -0.40 5.39
C ILE A 114 -4.18 0.85 6.19
N LEU A 115 -3.43 1.79 5.61
CA LEU A 115 -3.03 3.03 6.28
C LEU A 115 -4.24 3.92 6.60
N ARG A 116 -5.13 4.15 5.63
CA ARG A 116 -6.38 4.89 5.89
C ARG A 116 -7.27 4.18 6.89
N GLY A 117 -7.30 2.84 6.84
CA GLY A 117 -7.99 2.04 7.85
C GLY A 117 -7.41 2.25 9.24
N TYR A 118 -6.09 2.34 9.38
CA TYR A 118 -5.43 2.62 10.67
C TYR A 118 -5.78 4.01 11.20
N LEU A 119 -5.76 5.03 10.34
CA LEU A 119 -6.08 6.42 10.70
C LEU A 119 -7.56 6.64 11.00
N MET A 120 -8.43 5.80 10.45
CA MET A 120 -9.86 5.88 10.69
C MET A 120 -10.20 5.47 12.13
N PRO A 121 -11.09 6.21 12.82
CA PRO A 121 -11.58 5.83 14.15
C PRO A 121 -12.11 4.40 14.17
N ALA A 122 -11.82 3.66 15.24
CA ALA A 122 -12.17 2.25 15.34
C ALA A 122 -13.67 1.99 15.18
N ALA A 123 -14.52 2.87 15.73
CA ALA A 123 -15.97 2.80 15.60
C ALA A 123 -16.42 2.89 14.13
N THR A 124 -15.95 3.91 13.40
CA THR A 124 -16.24 4.11 11.98
C THR A 124 -15.72 2.95 11.13
N ARG A 125 -14.51 2.46 11.40
CA ARG A 125 -13.91 1.34 10.66
C ARG A 125 -14.71 0.05 10.85
N GLU A 126 -15.15 -0.25 12.06
CA GLU A 126 -15.93 -1.46 12.33
C GLU A 126 -17.34 -1.37 11.75
N GLN A 127 -18.00 -0.22 11.90
CA GLN A 127 -19.35 0.02 11.42
C GLN A 127 -19.44 0.03 9.89
N GLU A 128 -18.58 0.82 9.24
CA GLU A 128 -18.71 1.10 7.80
C GLU A 128 -18.01 0.04 6.93
N LEU A 129 -16.89 -0.49 7.41
CA LEU A 129 -15.99 -1.32 6.61
C LEU A 129 -15.93 -2.76 7.09
N ARG A 130 -16.31 -3.03 8.35
CA ARG A 130 -16.15 -4.33 9.01
C ARG A 130 -14.71 -4.86 8.95
N ILE A 131 -13.74 -3.94 8.92
CA ILE A 131 -12.31 -4.28 8.90
C ILE A 131 -11.79 -4.31 10.34
N ARG A 132 -11.18 -5.42 10.71
CA ARG A 132 -10.46 -5.56 11.98
C ARG A 132 -8.97 -5.73 11.69
N LEU A 133 -8.18 -4.74 12.09
CA LEU A 133 -6.72 -4.85 12.06
C LEU A 133 -6.28 -5.61 13.30
N SER A 134 -5.40 -6.60 13.14
CA SER A 134 -4.86 -7.31 14.29
C SER A 134 -4.00 -6.38 15.15
N PRO A 135 -3.88 -6.61 16.47
CA PRO A 135 -3.06 -5.76 17.35
C PRO A 135 -1.61 -5.65 16.87
N HIS A 136 -1.05 -6.76 16.37
CA HIS A 136 0.30 -6.77 15.79
C HIS A 136 0.41 -5.84 14.58
N ILE A 137 -0.56 -5.87 13.66
CA ILE A 137 -0.56 -4.97 12.49
C ILE A 137 -0.70 -3.52 12.95
N MET A 138 -1.58 -3.23 13.92
CA MET A 138 -1.73 -1.87 14.45
C MET A 138 -0.42 -1.34 15.03
N GLN A 139 0.30 -2.15 15.82
CA GLN A 139 1.59 -1.76 16.38
C GLN A 139 2.63 -1.46 15.28
N GLN A 140 2.69 -2.29 14.24
CA GLN A 140 3.62 -2.06 13.11
C GLN A 140 3.28 -0.77 12.34
N LEU A 141 1.99 -0.48 12.17
CA LEU A 141 1.52 0.74 11.50
C LEU A 141 1.82 1.98 12.36
N GLU A 142 1.65 1.90 13.67
CA GLU A 142 2.02 2.95 14.61
C GLU A 142 3.53 3.24 14.57
N CYS A 143 4.38 2.20 14.61
CA CYS A 143 5.82 2.37 14.47
C CYS A 143 6.22 3.04 13.14
N LEU A 144 5.49 2.78 12.06
CA LEU A 144 5.69 3.42 10.77
C LEU A 144 5.19 4.87 10.77
N TRP A 145 4.07 5.14 11.44
CA TRP A 145 3.40 6.45 11.42
C TRP A 145 4.09 7.50 12.29
N GLU A 146 4.59 7.05 13.44
CA GLU A 146 5.35 7.84 14.42
C GLU A 146 6.87 7.76 14.17
N HIS A 147 7.28 7.23 13.02
CA HIS A 147 8.69 7.12 12.68
C HIS A 147 9.33 8.51 12.54
N ARG A 148 10.52 8.70 13.12
CA ARG A 148 11.34 9.93 13.06
C ARG A 148 11.66 10.50 11.65
N VAL A 149 11.28 9.79 10.59
CA VAL A 149 11.49 10.26 9.20
C VAL A 149 10.49 11.35 8.81
N TRP A 150 9.46 11.54 9.64
CA TRP A 150 8.42 12.55 9.46
C TRP A 150 8.69 13.86 10.22
N GLU A 151 9.76 13.90 11.03
CA GLU A 151 10.29 15.12 11.67
C GLU A 151 11.15 15.92 10.66
#